data_AF-A0AAD7YVI1-F1
#
_entry.id   AF-A0AAD7YVI1-F1
#
_cell.length_a   1.000
_cell.length_b   1.000
_cell.length_c   1.000
_cell.angle_alpha   90.00
_cell.angle_beta   90.00
_cell.angle_gamma   90.00
#
_symmetry.space_group_name_H-M   'P 1'
#
loop_
_entity.id
_entity.type
_entity.pdbx_description
1 polymer ?
#
loop_
_entity_poly.entity_id
_entity_poly.type
_entity_poly.pdbx_seq_one_letter_code
_entity_poly.pdbx_strand_id
1 'polypeptide(L)'
;MCIVLQPFDQLTETMSAEKYVSGSQILILTRGLISALNRMLEITDGHLEEDFVDGLHDSSKNLIISLRSETEKRFPNLEASKTIGVAILLDPRFKLNVFRNQNYALDVKKMVTELVAGNIKKRKPDQQSADDIEPTEPPPKKASMTA
;
A
#
# COMPACT_ATOMS: atom_id res chain seq x y z
N MET A 1 27.59 15.80 4.98
CA MET A 1 26.97 14.54 4.51
C MET A 1 26.08 14.91 3.32
N CYS A 2 26.20 14.20 2.20
CA CYS A 2 25.67 14.61 0.90
C CYS A 2 24.12 14.72 0.94
N ILE A 3 23.56 15.93 0.79
CA ILE A 3 22.11 16.22 0.88
C ILE A 3 21.30 15.30 -0.05
N VAL A 4 21.88 14.94 -1.20
CA VAL A 4 21.30 14.02 -2.20
C VAL A 4 21.01 12.62 -1.65
N LEU A 5 21.82 12.14 -0.70
CA LEU A 5 21.67 10.78 -0.14
C LEU A 5 20.76 10.73 1.08
N GLN A 6 20.38 11.88 1.64
CA GLN A 6 19.52 11.94 2.83
C GLN A 6 18.18 11.18 2.68
N PRO A 7 17.47 11.22 1.53
CA PRO A 7 16.22 10.46 1.36
C PRO A 7 16.44 8.95 1.39
N PHE A 8 17.59 8.48 0.90
CA PHE A 8 17.95 7.06 0.94
C PHE A 8 18.29 6.63 2.36
N ASP A 9 19.06 7.45 3.08
CA ASP A 9 19.43 7.19 4.47
C ASP A 9 18.20 7.06 5.36
N GLN A 10 17.28 8.04 5.29
CA GLN A 10 16.00 8.02 6.02
C GLN A 10 15.14 6.80 5.66
N LEU A 11 15.10 6.43 4.37
CA LEU A 11 14.36 5.26 3.92
C LEU A 11 14.96 3.97 4.50
N THR A 12 16.29 3.83 4.44
CA THR A 12 16.98 2.65 4.96
C THR A 12 16.90 2.57 6.48
N GLU A 13 16.97 3.70 7.18
CA GLU A 13 16.80 3.78 8.63
C GLU A 13 15.39 3.35 9.02
N THR A 14 14.36 3.89 8.35
CA THR A 14 12.96 3.51 8.58
C THR A 14 12.75 2.01 8.34
N MET A 15 13.27 1.48 7.24
CA MET A 15 13.15 0.05 6.91
C MET A 15 13.93 -0.84 7.87
N SER A 16 15.05 -0.37 8.41
CA SER A 16 15.87 -1.13 9.36
C SER A 16 15.35 -1.05 10.79
N ALA A 17 14.63 0.01 11.15
CA ALA A 17 14.00 0.20 12.44
C ALA A 17 12.71 -0.62 12.59
N GLU A 18 12.00 -0.90 11.50
CA GLU A 18 10.83 -1.78 11.51
C GLU A 18 11.24 -3.25 11.65
N LYS A 19 10.70 -3.96 12.66
CA LYS A 19 10.90 -5.42 12.80
C LYS A 19 10.42 -6.20 11.57
N TYR A 20 9.43 -5.66 10.87
CA TYR A 20 8.91 -6.18 9.61
C TYR A 20 8.44 -5.01 8.75
N VAL A 21 9.04 -4.84 7.57
CA VAL A 21 8.55 -3.88 6.57
C VAL A 21 7.28 -4.41 5.95
N SER A 22 6.18 -3.64 6.01
CA SER A 22 4.93 -4.07 5.39
C SER A 22 5.03 -3.97 3.87
N GLY A 23 4.62 -5.04 3.17
CA GLY A 23 4.52 -5.04 1.71
C GLY A 23 3.62 -3.93 1.15
N SER A 24 2.69 -3.42 1.97
CA SER A 24 1.82 -2.29 1.64
C SER A 24 2.55 -0.95 1.54
N GLN A 25 3.72 -0.80 2.16
CA GLN A 25 4.50 0.45 2.12
C GLN A 25 5.40 0.53 0.88
N ILE A 26 5.79 -0.60 0.27
CA ILE A 26 6.80 -0.67 -0.79
C ILE A 26 6.50 0.32 -1.93
N LEU A 27 5.28 0.28 -2.48
CA LEU A 27 4.90 1.14 -3.60
C LEU A 27 4.96 2.63 -3.23
N ILE A 28 4.64 2.96 -1.98
CA ILE A 28 4.62 4.35 -1.51
C ILE A 28 6.03 4.85 -1.28
N LEU A 29 6.87 4.03 -0.65
CA LEU A 29 8.27 4.34 -0.38
C LEU A 29 9.04 4.56 -1.68
N THR A 30 8.90 3.66 -2.67
CA THR A 30 9.55 3.81 -3.98
C THR A 30 9.10 5.10 -4.67
N ARG A 31 7.80 5.42 -4.63
CA ARG A 31 7.31 6.66 -5.25
C ARG A 31 7.71 7.92 -4.48
N GLY A 32 7.70 7.87 -3.15
CA GLY A 32 8.18 8.95 -2.30
C GLY A 32 9.63 9.28 -2.58
N LEU A 33 10.47 8.25 -2.75
CA LEU A 33 11.87 8.39 -3.11
C LEU A 33 12.06 9.02 -4.49
N ILE A 34 11.34 8.55 -5.52
CA ILE A 34 11.39 9.14 -6.87
C ILE A 34 10.91 10.60 -6.83
N SER A 35 9.85 10.89 -6.08
CA SER A 35 9.32 12.24 -5.91
C SER A 35 10.34 13.18 -5.23
N ALA A 36 11.02 12.69 -4.18
CA ALA A 36 12.08 13.45 -3.51
C ALA A 36 13.25 13.76 -4.45
N LEU A 37 13.67 12.78 -5.27
CA LEU A 37 14.72 12.97 -6.26
C LEU A 37 14.32 13.97 -7.36
N ASN A 38 13.08 13.91 -7.85
CA ASN A 38 12.58 14.89 -8.83
C ASN A 38 12.53 16.30 -8.23
N ARG A 39 12.08 16.44 -6.99
CA ARG A 39 12.07 17.74 -6.29
C ARG A 39 13.48 18.30 -6.11
N MET A 40 14.46 17.45 -5.80
CA MET A 40 15.87 17.88 -5.70
C MET A 40 16.41 18.32 -7.06
N LEU A 41 16.03 17.63 -8.14
CA LEU A 41 16.39 18.00 -9.51
C LEU A 41 15.80 19.37 -9.89
N GLU A 42 14.51 19.61 -9.59
CA GLU A 42 13.84 20.89 -9.83
C GLU A 42 14.48 22.06 -9.06
N ILE A 43 14.86 21.84 -7.80
CA ILE A 43 15.58 22.84 -6.98
C ILE A 43 16.94 23.14 -7.61
N THR A 44 17.64 22.10 -8.05
CA THR A 44 18.96 22.23 -8.71
C THR A 44 18.83 23.04 -10.00
N ASP A 45 17.79 22.81 -10.80
CA ASP A 45 17.53 23.56 -12.04
C ASP A 45 17.07 25.01 -11.80
N GLY A 46 16.45 25.31 -10.65
CA GLY A 46 15.94 26.65 -10.31
C GLY A 46 16.96 27.61 -9.68
N HIS A 47 18.10 27.13 -9.16
CA HIS A 47 19.14 27.94 -8.49
C HIS A 47 20.28 28.36 -9.44
N LEU A 48 20.00 28.50 -10.74
CA LEU A 48 20.96 28.87 -11.79
C LEU A 48 21.55 30.30 -11.67
N GLU A 49 21.19 31.10 -10.65
CA GLU A 49 21.59 32.51 -10.56
C GLU A 49 22.68 32.85 -9.53
N GLU A 50 23.12 31.93 -8.67
CA GLU A 50 24.19 32.26 -7.69
C GLU A 50 25.44 31.37 -7.85
N ASP A 51 26.44 31.99 -8.49
CA ASP A 51 27.90 31.78 -8.67
C ASP A 51 28.72 30.86 -7.73
N PHE A 52 28.15 29.85 -7.07
CA PHE A 52 28.91 28.91 -6.26
C PHE A 52 28.78 27.48 -6.77
N VAL A 53 29.68 27.15 -7.70
CA VAL A 53 30.16 25.79 -8.03
C VAL A 53 29.38 25.00 -9.11
N ASP A 54 29.46 25.46 -10.36
CA ASP A 54 28.97 24.75 -11.57
C ASP A 54 29.39 23.26 -11.61
N GLY A 55 30.63 22.94 -11.24
CA GLY A 55 31.14 21.55 -11.28
C GLY A 55 30.59 20.62 -10.18
N LEU A 56 30.21 21.17 -9.02
CA LEU A 56 29.59 20.41 -7.93
C LEU A 56 28.08 20.26 -8.17
N HIS A 57 27.48 21.25 -8.83
CA HIS A 57 26.10 21.23 -9.31
C HIS A 57 25.89 20.13 -10.36
N ASP A 58 26.74 20.07 -11.39
CA ASP A 58 26.68 19.04 -12.42
C ASP A 58 26.92 17.63 -11.87
N SER A 59 27.90 17.47 -10.98
CA SER A 59 28.19 16.18 -10.34
C SER A 59 27.01 15.69 -9.49
N SER A 60 26.37 16.60 -8.75
CA SER A 60 25.19 16.29 -7.93
C SER A 60 23.97 15.97 -8.79
N LYS A 61 23.77 16.70 -9.88
CA LYS A 61 22.71 16.45 -10.85
C LYS A 61 22.87 15.10 -11.54
N ASN A 62 24.08 14.76 -11.97
CA ASN A 62 24.40 13.45 -12.55
C ASN A 62 24.17 12.31 -11.55
N LEU A 63 24.49 12.53 -10.27
CA LEU A 63 24.20 11.56 -9.21
C LEU A 63 22.68 11.36 -9.03
N ILE A 64 21.89 12.46 -8.95
CA ILE A 64 20.43 12.40 -8.83
C ILE A 64 19.82 11.64 -10.02
N ILE A 65 20.24 11.95 -11.24
CA ILE A 65 19.75 11.29 -12.46
C ILE A 65 20.09 9.80 -12.44
N SER A 66 21.32 9.45 -12.06
CA SER A 66 21.76 8.06 -11.96
C SER A 66 20.97 7.27 -10.91
N LEU A 67 20.78 7.86 -9.72
CA LEU A 67 20.01 7.24 -8.63
C LEU A 67 18.55 7.06 -9.01
N ARG A 68 17.95 8.06 -9.66
CA ARG A 68 16.58 7.97 -10.15
C ARG A 68 16.44 6.85 -11.18
N SER A 69 17.32 6.81 -12.18
CA SER A 69 17.30 5.79 -13.23
C SER A 69 17.48 4.38 -12.66
N GLU A 70 18.42 4.18 -11.74
CA GLU A 70 18.64 2.89 -11.10
C GLU A 70 17.47 2.49 -10.18
N THR A 71 16.80 3.45 -9.53
CA THR A 71 15.60 3.18 -8.73
C THR A 71 14.43 2.73 -9.62
N GLU A 72 14.17 3.42 -10.72
CA GLU A 72 13.13 3.05 -11.70
C GLU A 72 13.42 1.68 -12.34
N LYS A 73 14.70 1.39 -12.61
CA LYS A 73 15.16 0.11 -13.19
C LYS A 73 15.06 -1.06 -12.22
N ARG A 74 15.34 -0.86 -10.93
CA ARG A 74 15.25 -1.90 -9.90
C ARG A 74 13.83 -2.19 -9.47
N PHE A 75 12.95 -1.20 -9.52
CA PHE A 75 11.56 -1.33 -9.13
C PHE A 75 10.58 -1.04 -10.29
N PRO A 76 10.71 -1.76 -11.42
CA PRO A 76 9.84 -1.52 -12.56
C PRO A 76 8.43 -2.02 -12.27
N ASN A 77 7.42 -1.24 -12.65
CA ASN A 77 6.02 -1.65 -12.66
C ASN A 77 5.54 -2.31 -11.35
N LEU A 78 5.92 -1.77 -10.19
CA LEU A 78 5.47 -2.29 -8.89
C LEU A 78 3.94 -2.42 -8.77
N GLU A 79 3.19 -1.57 -9.48
CA GLU A 79 1.72 -1.63 -9.55
C GLU A 79 1.18 -2.90 -10.22
N ALA A 80 1.96 -3.52 -11.12
CA ALA A 80 1.57 -4.77 -11.78
C ALA A 80 1.73 -6.00 -10.86
N SER A 81 2.45 -5.87 -9.75
CA SER A 81 2.62 -6.95 -8.78
C SER A 81 1.32 -7.19 -8.01
N LYS A 82 0.71 -8.34 -8.25
CA LYS A 82 -0.53 -8.77 -7.58
C LYS A 82 -0.35 -8.86 -6.07
N THR A 83 0.78 -9.40 -5.59
CA THR A 83 1.06 -9.54 -4.16
C THR A 83 1.17 -8.19 -3.46
N ILE A 84 1.92 -7.26 -4.05
CA ILE A 84 2.04 -5.89 -3.52
C ILE A 84 0.68 -5.21 -3.58
N GLY A 85 -0.03 -5.33 -4.70
CA GLY A 85 -1.34 -4.73 -4.84
C GLY A 85 -2.36 -5.21 -3.81
N VAL A 86 -2.42 -6.52 -3.55
CA VAL A 86 -3.27 -7.10 -2.50
C VAL A 86 -2.86 -6.59 -1.12
N ALA A 87 -1.57 -6.55 -0.81
CA ALA A 87 -1.08 -6.02 0.47
C ALA A 87 -1.48 -4.55 0.68
N ILE A 88 -1.40 -3.72 -0.37
CA ILE A 88 -1.80 -2.32 -0.35
C ILE A 88 -3.32 -2.18 -0.18
N LEU A 89 -4.11 -2.98 -0.89
CA LEU A 89 -5.57 -2.92 -0.82
C LEU A 89 -6.08 -3.32 0.58
N LEU A 90 -5.45 -4.33 1.20
CA LEU A 90 -5.79 -4.79 2.54
C LEU A 90 -5.32 -3.84 3.64
N ASP A 91 -4.39 -2.94 3.33
CA ASP A 91 -3.95 -1.91 4.27
C ASP A 91 -4.95 -0.73 4.27
N PRO A 92 -5.64 -0.47 5.39
CA PRO A 92 -6.67 0.57 5.47
C PRO A 92 -6.11 1.98 5.26
N ARG A 93 -4.80 2.19 5.43
CA ARG A 93 -4.13 3.48 5.24
C ARG A 93 -4.06 3.89 3.77
N PHE A 94 -4.09 2.92 2.85
CA PHE A 94 -3.75 3.13 1.44
C PHE A 94 -4.91 2.80 0.50
N LYS A 95 -5.50 1.62 0.67
CA LYS A 95 -6.61 1.12 -0.17
C LYS A 95 -6.24 1.19 -1.66
N LEU A 96 -7.07 1.84 -2.49
CA LEU A 96 -6.84 1.98 -3.94
C LEU A 96 -6.20 3.32 -4.32
N ASN A 97 -6.06 4.25 -3.38
CA ASN A 97 -5.63 5.64 -3.68
C ASN A 97 -4.16 5.72 -4.09
N VAL A 98 -3.39 4.67 -3.81
CA VAL A 98 -1.97 4.61 -4.12
C VAL A 98 -1.74 4.16 -5.57
N PHE A 99 -2.69 3.59 -6.28
CA PHE A 99 -2.47 3.19 -7.68
C PHE A 99 -2.53 4.42 -8.60
N ARG A 100 -1.55 4.58 -9.49
CA ARG A 100 -1.57 5.62 -10.52
C ARG A 100 -2.37 5.14 -11.72
N ASN A 101 -2.23 3.86 -12.04
CA ASN A 101 -3.02 3.21 -13.08
C ASN A 101 -4.23 2.52 -12.46
N GLN A 102 -5.41 3.08 -12.76
CA GLN A 102 -6.67 2.58 -12.23
C GLN A 102 -7.00 1.16 -12.69
N ASN A 103 -6.46 0.70 -13.82
CA ASN A 103 -6.67 -0.67 -14.30
C ASN A 103 -6.06 -1.68 -13.32
N TYR A 104 -4.84 -1.44 -12.84
CA TYR A 104 -4.22 -2.30 -11.82
C TYR A 104 -5.01 -2.28 -10.50
N ALA A 105 -5.53 -1.11 -10.12
CA ALA A 105 -6.37 -0.97 -8.93
C ALA A 105 -7.64 -1.84 -9.02
N LEU A 106 -8.31 -1.81 -10.18
CA LEU A 106 -9.52 -2.60 -10.44
C LEU A 106 -9.23 -4.10 -10.50
N ASP A 107 -8.13 -4.50 -11.13
CA ASP A 107 -7.71 -5.89 -11.22
C ASP A 107 -7.43 -6.49 -9.83
N VAL A 108 -6.72 -5.75 -8.98
CA VAL A 108 -6.46 -6.16 -7.58
C VAL A 108 -7.76 -6.25 -6.80
N LYS A 109 -8.67 -5.28 -6.94
CA LYS A 109 -10.00 -5.31 -6.30
C LYS A 109 -10.80 -6.53 -6.72
N LYS A 110 -10.84 -6.82 -8.03
CA LYS A 110 -11.52 -7.99 -8.58
C LYS A 110 -10.94 -9.28 -7.99
N MET A 111 -9.62 -9.40 -7.98
CA MET A 111 -8.92 -10.55 -7.42
C MET A 111 -9.27 -10.80 -5.95
N VAL A 112 -9.18 -9.77 -5.11
CA VAL A 112 -9.51 -9.92 -3.68
C VAL A 112 -10.98 -10.30 -3.49
N THR A 113 -11.88 -9.71 -4.28
CA THR A 113 -13.31 -10.05 -4.25
C THR A 113 -13.56 -11.51 -4.62
N GLU A 114 -12.92 -12.00 -5.67
CA GLU A 114 -13.02 -13.40 -6.12
C GLU A 114 -12.44 -14.38 -5.09
N LEU A 115 -11.30 -14.04 -4.48
CA LEU A 115 -10.70 -14.82 -3.40
C LEU A 115 -11.62 -14.91 -2.19
N VAL A 116 -12.19 -13.79 -1.75
CA VAL A 116 -13.12 -13.76 -0.62
C VAL A 116 -14.40 -14.54 -0.94
N ALA A 117 -15.00 -14.33 -2.11
CA ALA A 117 -16.19 -15.06 -2.55
C ALA A 117 -15.93 -16.58 -2.64
N GLY A 118 -14.76 -16.98 -3.13
CA GLY A 118 -14.34 -18.38 -3.17
C GLY A 118 -14.21 -18.99 -1.78
N ASN A 119 -13.61 -18.27 -0.82
CA ASN A 119 -13.51 -18.72 0.57
C ASN A 119 -14.88 -18.84 1.25
N ILE A 120 -15.80 -17.90 1.02
CA ILE A 120 -17.16 -17.96 1.55
C ILE A 120 -17.89 -19.20 1.00
N LYS A 121 -17.80 -19.46 -0.31
CA LYS A 121 -18.43 -20.64 -0.93
C LYS A 121 -17.88 -21.95 -0.36
N LYS A 122 -16.56 -22.03 -0.11
CA LYS A 122 -15.91 -23.21 0.49
C LYS A 122 -16.30 -23.47 1.95
N ARG A 123 -16.75 -22.44 2.70
CA ARG A 123 -17.19 -22.59 4.09
C ARG A 123 -18.66 -23.01 4.22
N LYS A 124 -19.47 -22.87 3.16
CA LYS A 124 -20.90 -23.23 3.17
C LYS A 124 -21.25 -24.75 3.17
N PRO A 125 -20.38 -25.72 2.85
CA PRO A 125 -20.75 -27.14 2.95
C PRO A 125 -20.85 -27.69 4.38
N ASP A 126 -20.23 -27.05 5.38
CA ASP A 126 -20.06 -27.64 6.73
C ASP A 126 -20.85 -26.94 7.85
N GLN A 127 -21.80 -26.04 7.53
CA GLN A 127 -22.67 -25.39 8.53
C GLN A 127 -24.15 -25.79 8.44
N GLN A 128 -24.48 -26.92 7.81
CA GLN A 128 -25.82 -27.52 7.87
C GLN A 128 -25.80 -28.77 8.76
N SER A 129 -25.71 -28.57 10.07
CA SER A 129 -26.18 -29.52 11.11
C SER A 129 -25.96 -28.91 12.52
N ALA A 130 -26.69 -27.83 12.86
CA ALA A 130 -26.84 -27.41 14.27
C ALA A 130 -27.99 -26.42 14.57
N ASP A 131 -28.92 -26.13 13.66
CA ASP A 131 -30.03 -25.19 13.93
C ASP A 131 -31.41 -25.81 13.67
N ASP A 132 -31.61 -27.08 14.04
CA ASP A 132 -32.95 -27.60 14.35
C ASP A 132 -33.20 -27.41 15.85
N ILE A 133 -33.49 -26.17 16.26
CA ILE A 133 -34.14 -25.90 17.54
C ILE A 133 -35.63 -25.81 17.26
N GLU A 134 -36.29 -26.89 17.67
CA GLU A 134 -37.73 -27.13 17.85
C GLU A 134 -38.53 -25.85 18.18
N PRO A 135 -39.72 -25.62 17.58
CA PRO A 135 -40.56 -24.48 17.93
C PRO A 135 -41.09 -24.66 19.36
N THR A 136 -40.51 -23.93 20.32
CA THR A 136 -41.04 -23.87 21.68
C THR A 136 -42.44 -23.27 21.68
N GLU A 137 -43.42 -24.05 22.13
CA GLU A 137 -44.81 -23.63 22.35
C GLU A 137 -44.93 -22.33 23.17
N PRO A 138 -45.95 -21.49 22.90
CA PRO A 138 -46.19 -20.28 23.68
C PRO A 138 -46.68 -20.62 25.10
N PRO A 139 -46.33 -19.82 26.12
CA PRO A 139 -46.65 -20.10 27.51
C PRO A 139 -48.15 -19.98 27.81
N PRO A 140 -48.66 -20.70 28.82
CA PRO A 140 -50.09 -20.77 29.12
C PRO A 140 -50.61 -19.45 29.69
N LYS A 141 -51.78 -19.01 29.21
CA LYS A 141 -52.54 -17.90 29.78
C LYS A 141 -52.94 -18.26 31.21
N LYS A 142 -52.42 -17.52 32.20
CA LYS A 142 -52.93 -17.60 33.58
C LYS A 142 -54.38 -17.11 33.57
N ALA A 143 -55.29 -18.02 33.88
CA ALA A 143 -56.68 -17.70 34.20
C ALA A 143 -56.70 -16.82 35.46
N SER A 144 -57.26 -15.62 35.33
CA SER A 144 -57.65 -14.78 36.47
C SER A 144 -59.10 -15.09 36.81
N MET A 145 -59.29 -16.05 37.71
CA MET A 145 -60.46 -16.31 38.57
C MET A 145 -59.88 -16.24 39.98
N THR A 146 -60.42 -15.63 41.02
CA THR A 146 -61.74 -15.12 41.45
C THR A 146 -61.39 -14.29 42.72
N ALA A 147 -62.11 -13.27 43.16
CA ALA A 147 -63.42 -13.30 43.81
C ALA A 147 -63.74 -11.87 44.27
#